data_AF-A0A4Q2SMZ8-F1
#
_entry.id   AF-A0A4Q2SMZ8-F1
#
_cell.length_a   1.000
_cell.length_b   1.000
_cell.length_c   1.000
_cell.angle_alpha   90.00
_cell.angle_beta   90.00
_cell.angle_gamma   90.00
#
_symmetry.space_group_name_H-M   'P 1'
#
loop_
_entity.id
_entity.type
_entity.pdbx_description
1 polymer ?
#
loop_
_entity_poly.entity_id
_entity_poly.type
_entity_poly.pdbx_seq_one_letter_code
_entity_poly.pdbx_strand_id
1 'polypeptide(L)'
;MRRFIISLIAALAVVLAVGGAVMAGSGGSSRVTRARLERSLPTVFAHVYTSQAKLLGHQGVTPESLHPTAMCDKGGAVEADVGPGSNWNCLVSWSDPDNPMPPEGYGKIELNVHSNGCYTAAAPSKLVGFLTLTDTAGRVVTNPVAEFDACFDPHGDNTSTGVEFPSLLAITTTALRPDGQSHVSVQVTCGTGSGGCHGSVTAAAGSTTLGTVPIDVDEEQTGTLAFPTPVPDGTAEVVFTATLTDGVGPAKPVTLPMPA
;
A
#
# COMPACT_ATOMS: atom_id res chain seq x y z
N MET A 1 5.88 52.10 32.06
CA MET A 1 5.40 51.51 30.78
C MET A 1 6.52 51.18 29.81
N ARG A 2 7.36 52.12 29.38
CA ARG A 2 8.44 51.88 28.38
C ARG A 2 9.43 50.77 28.76
N ARG A 3 9.85 50.70 30.04
CA ARG A 3 10.76 49.65 30.54
C ARG A 3 10.12 48.25 30.57
N PHE A 4 8.83 48.16 30.87
CA PHE A 4 8.08 46.91 30.87
C PHE A 4 7.92 46.34 29.45
N ILE A 5 7.65 47.21 28.47
CA ILE A 5 7.52 46.81 27.06
C ILE A 5 8.85 46.28 26.52
N ILE A 6 9.98 46.92 26.89
CA ILE A 6 11.32 46.47 26.47
C ILE A 6 11.66 45.10 27.07
N SER A 7 11.35 44.88 28.36
CA SER A 7 11.57 43.58 29.01
C SER A 7 10.70 42.47 28.42
N LEU A 8 9.46 42.77 28.04
CA LEU A 8 8.55 41.79 27.44
C LEU A 8 9.00 41.38 26.04
N ILE A 9 9.45 42.35 25.22
CA ILE A 9 9.97 42.08 23.87
C ILE A 9 11.28 41.29 23.94
N ALA A 10 12.17 41.62 24.89
CA ALA A 10 13.42 40.87 25.08
C ALA A 10 13.16 39.43 25.53
N ALA A 11 12.21 39.20 26.44
CA ALA A 11 11.83 37.86 26.87
C ALA A 11 11.21 37.06 25.71
N LEU A 12 10.36 37.68 24.90
CA LEU A 12 9.73 37.03 23.74
C LEU A 12 10.77 36.67 22.67
N ALA A 13 11.76 37.53 22.42
CA ALA A 13 12.86 37.27 21.50
C ALA A 13 13.75 36.11 21.98
N VAL A 14 14.01 36.01 23.28
CA VAL A 14 14.76 34.87 23.85
C VAL A 14 13.95 33.58 23.74
N VAL A 15 12.64 33.60 24.03
CA VAL A 15 11.78 32.41 23.88
C VAL A 15 11.70 31.95 22.42
N LEU A 16 11.61 32.88 21.46
CA LEU A 16 11.61 32.56 20.03
C LEU A 16 12.98 32.05 19.55
N ALA A 17 14.08 32.61 20.05
CA ALA A 17 15.43 32.14 19.72
C ALA A 17 15.72 30.76 20.31
N VAL A 18 15.30 30.49 21.55
CA VAL A 18 15.44 29.19 22.20
C VAL A 18 14.50 28.16 21.59
N GLY A 19 13.25 28.53 21.26
CA GLY A 19 12.30 27.67 20.55
C GLY A 19 12.77 27.29 19.14
N GLY A 20 13.34 28.24 18.39
CA GLY A 20 13.95 27.98 17.08
C GLY A 20 15.20 27.12 17.15
N ALA A 21 16.03 27.28 18.19
CA ALA A 21 17.23 26.48 18.40
C ALA A 21 16.93 25.03 18.82
N VAL A 22 15.82 24.77 19.52
CA VAL A 22 15.41 23.39 19.87
C VAL A 22 14.93 22.62 18.62
N MET A 23 14.33 23.29 17.64
CA MET A 23 13.95 22.68 16.36
C MET A 23 15.15 22.44 15.42
N ALA A 24 16.23 23.22 15.57
CA ALA A 24 17.47 23.05 14.80
C ALA A 24 18.51 22.16 15.51
N GLY A 25 18.34 21.90 16.82
CA GLY A 25 19.30 21.21 17.68
C GLY A 25 19.09 19.70 17.83
N SER A 26 17.97 19.15 17.34
CA SER A 26 17.73 17.71 17.21
C SER A 26 18.30 17.16 15.89
N GLY A 27 19.54 17.53 15.56
CA GLY A 27 20.26 17.11 14.35
C GLY A 27 20.67 15.63 14.30
N GLY A 28 19.87 14.72 14.88
CA GLY A 28 19.93 13.31 14.57
C GLY A 28 18.84 13.01 13.55
N SER A 29 19.13 13.12 12.25
CA SER A 29 18.25 12.54 11.24
C SER A 29 17.97 11.09 11.64
N SER A 30 16.70 10.72 11.81
CA SER A 30 16.34 9.35 12.15
C SER A 30 17.08 8.38 11.24
N ARG A 31 17.67 7.34 11.81
CA ARG A 31 18.24 6.26 11.00
C ARG A 31 17.14 5.42 10.36
N VAL A 32 15.92 5.45 10.88
CA VAL A 32 14.77 4.82 10.22
C VAL A 32 14.31 5.72 9.08
N THR A 33 14.47 5.24 7.85
CA THR A 33 14.09 5.92 6.60
C THR A 33 13.53 4.89 5.62
N ARG A 34 12.72 5.35 4.66
CA ARG A 34 12.20 4.53 3.56
C ARG A 34 13.28 3.70 2.88
N ALA A 35 14.33 4.38 2.42
CA ALA A 35 15.37 3.76 1.62
C ALA A 35 16.11 2.63 2.36
N ARG A 36 16.29 2.76 3.69
CA ARG A 36 16.90 1.70 4.50
C ARG A 36 15.93 0.53 4.70
N LEU A 37 14.62 0.78 4.78
CA LEU A 37 13.60 -0.29 4.85
C LEU A 37 13.54 -1.05 3.54
N GLU A 38 13.48 -0.35 2.41
CA GLU A 38 13.44 -0.95 1.08
C GLU A 38 14.69 -1.78 0.74
N ARG A 39 15.82 -1.54 1.42
CA ARG A 39 17.01 -2.43 1.35
C ARG A 39 16.94 -3.60 2.30
N SER A 40 16.55 -3.33 3.56
CA SER A 40 16.58 -4.34 4.62
C SER A 40 15.50 -5.40 4.42
N LEU A 41 14.27 -4.97 4.13
CA LEU A 41 13.11 -5.84 4.08
C LEU A 41 13.20 -6.92 3.00
N PRO A 42 13.50 -6.61 1.72
CA PRO A 42 13.64 -7.64 0.69
C PRO A 42 14.71 -8.68 1.03
N THR A 43 15.84 -8.25 1.58
CA THR A 43 16.95 -9.13 1.95
C THR A 43 16.50 -10.15 2.99
N VAL A 44 15.90 -9.69 4.09
CA VAL A 44 15.45 -10.58 5.16
C VAL A 44 14.28 -11.45 4.68
N PHE A 45 13.33 -10.84 3.97
CA PHE A 45 12.17 -11.54 3.39
C PHE A 45 12.61 -12.73 2.55
N ALA A 46 13.62 -12.57 1.67
CA ALA A 46 14.12 -13.66 0.84
C ALA A 46 14.60 -14.87 1.66
N HIS A 47 15.29 -14.64 2.78
CA HIS A 47 15.79 -15.71 3.64
C HIS A 47 14.67 -16.43 4.41
N VAL A 48 13.71 -15.69 4.97
CA VAL A 48 12.58 -16.30 5.71
C VAL A 48 11.59 -16.97 4.75
N TYR A 49 11.35 -16.41 3.57
CA TYR A 49 10.52 -17.00 2.52
C TYR A 49 11.14 -18.29 1.99
N THR A 50 12.44 -18.33 1.73
CA THR A 50 13.12 -19.57 1.32
C THR A 50 12.98 -20.67 2.38
N SER A 51 12.99 -20.30 3.66
CA SER A 51 12.77 -21.24 4.75
C SER A 51 11.34 -21.82 4.71
N GLN A 52 10.33 -20.99 4.44
CA GLN A 52 8.96 -21.45 4.21
C GLN A 52 8.89 -22.36 2.98
N ALA A 53 9.42 -21.92 1.84
CA ALA A 53 9.38 -22.63 0.57
C ALA A 53 9.93 -24.07 0.73
N LYS A 54 11.00 -24.23 1.51
CA LYS A 54 11.54 -25.55 1.89
C LYS A 54 10.57 -26.40 2.71
N LEU A 55 9.85 -25.81 3.67
CA LEU A 55 8.83 -26.54 4.45
C LEU A 55 7.67 -27.02 3.59
N LEU A 56 7.28 -26.22 2.59
CA LEU A 56 6.23 -26.52 1.62
C LEU A 56 6.70 -27.41 0.44
N GLY A 57 8.01 -27.60 0.29
CA GLY A 57 8.59 -28.46 -0.74
C GLY A 57 8.75 -27.80 -2.11
N HIS A 58 8.70 -26.47 -2.19
CA HIS A 58 8.95 -25.71 -3.42
C HIS A 58 10.38 -25.99 -3.92
N GLN A 59 10.56 -26.11 -5.23
CA GLN A 59 11.84 -26.48 -5.83
C GLN A 59 12.52 -25.27 -6.47
N GLY A 60 13.85 -25.15 -6.28
CA GLY A 60 14.64 -24.08 -6.90
C GLY A 60 14.47 -22.68 -6.27
N VAL A 61 13.71 -22.57 -5.17
CA VAL A 61 13.56 -21.31 -4.43
C VAL A 61 14.78 -21.07 -3.54
N THR A 62 15.47 -19.97 -3.78
CA THR A 62 16.66 -19.47 -3.05
C THR A 62 16.51 -17.96 -2.83
N PRO A 63 17.24 -17.34 -1.88
CA PRO A 63 17.21 -15.90 -1.70
C PRO A 63 17.47 -15.13 -3.00
N GLU A 64 18.41 -15.60 -3.81
CA GLU A 64 18.81 -14.98 -5.06
C GLU A 64 17.77 -15.16 -6.18
N SER A 65 17.09 -16.30 -6.23
CA SER A 65 16.08 -16.57 -7.26
C SER A 65 14.77 -15.80 -7.06
N LEU A 66 14.51 -15.34 -5.83
CA LEU A 66 13.29 -14.61 -5.49
C LEU A 66 13.28 -13.19 -6.08
N HIS A 67 14.45 -12.60 -6.35
CA HIS A 67 14.60 -11.21 -6.81
C HIS A 67 13.70 -10.21 -6.04
N PRO A 68 13.70 -10.23 -4.69
CA PRO A 68 12.72 -9.45 -3.95
C PRO A 68 13.03 -7.96 -4.05
N THR A 69 11.98 -7.15 -4.18
CA THR A 69 12.06 -5.69 -4.16
C THR A 69 10.96 -5.14 -3.28
N ALA A 70 11.15 -3.94 -2.74
CA ALA A 70 10.17 -3.28 -1.90
C ALA A 70 10.06 -1.78 -2.20
N MET A 71 8.84 -1.27 -2.05
CA MET A 71 8.51 0.15 -2.00
C MET A 71 7.76 0.38 -0.68
N CYS A 72 8.21 1.33 0.12
CA CYS A 72 7.64 1.55 1.45
C CYS A 72 7.15 2.99 1.64
N ASP A 73 6.09 3.14 2.43
CA ASP A 73 5.58 4.42 2.92
C ASP A 73 5.35 4.37 4.44
N LYS A 74 5.36 5.54 5.08
CA LYS A 74 4.98 5.70 6.48
C LYS A 74 3.72 6.54 6.57
N GLY A 75 2.59 5.91 6.85
CA GLY A 75 1.32 6.61 7.03
C GLY A 75 0.78 7.24 5.74
N GLY A 76 1.21 6.78 4.57
CA GLY A 76 0.75 7.26 3.28
C GLY A 76 1.19 8.69 2.95
N ALA A 77 0.49 9.32 2.01
CA ALA A 77 0.84 10.62 1.44
C ALA A 77 0.88 11.81 2.43
N VAL A 78 0.38 11.63 3.66
CA VAL A 78 0.23 12.69 4.67
C VAL A 78 1.35 12.73 5.71
N GLU A 79 2.25 11.75 5.70
CA GLU A 79 3.34 11.63 6.66
C GLU A 79 4.69 11.41 5.94
N ALA A 80 5.77 11.94 6.51
CA ALA A 80 7.10 11.77 5.94
C ALA A 80 7.64 10.37 6.26
N ASP A 81 8.29 9.74 5.28
CA ASP A 81 8.87 8.40 5.42
C ASP A 81 10.18 8.36 6.24
N VAL A 82 10.09 8.82 7.49
CA VAL A 82 11.19 8.95 8.43
C VAL A 82 10.70 8.65 9.84
N GLY A 83 11.47 7.87 10.60
CA GLY A 83 11.22 7.61 12.02
C GLY A 83 10.57 6.28 12.34
N PRO A 84 10.60 5.87 13.62
CA PRO A 84 9.94 4.65 14.10
C PRO A 84 8.40 4.78 14.06
N GLY A 85 7.70 3.65 14.16
CA GLY A 85 6.24 3.58 14.21
C GLY A 85 5.69 2.26 13.68
N SER A 86 4.42 2.00 14.00
CA SER A 86 3.66 0.83 13.54
C SER A 86 2.88 1.07 12.25
N ASN A 87 3.12 2.20 11.60
CA ASN A 87 2.37 2.68 10.43
C ASN A 87 3.20 2.65 9.15
N TRP A 88 4.24 1.81 9.12
CA TRP A 88 4.99 1.54 7.91
C TRP A 88 4.28 0.46 7.11
N ASN A 89 3.98 0.73 5.85
CA ASN A 89 3.52 -0.27 4.88
C ASN A 89 4.59 -0.42 3.82
N CYS A 90 4.91 -1.66 3.47
CA CYS A 90 5.82 -1.95 2.38
C CYS A 90 5.14 -2.88 1.39
N LEU A 91 5.05 -2.45 0.14
CA LEU A 91 4.69 -3.32 -0.98
C LEU A 91 5.95 -4.10 -1.34
N VAL A 92 5.86 -5.43 -1.38
CA VAL A 92 6.99 -6.32 -1.66
C VAL A 92 6.63 -7.24 -2.82
N SER A 93 7.50 -7.29 -3.82
CA SER A 93 7.41 -8.22 -4.94
C SER A 93 8.53 -9.26 -4.83
N TRP A 94 8.28 -10.47 -5.33
CA TRP A 94 9.22 -11.58 -5.40
C TRP A 94 8.72 -12.60 -6.45
N SER A 95 9.60 -13.50 -6.87
CA SER A 95 9.33 -14.52 -7.88
C SER A 95 9.42 -15.92 -7.30
N ASP A 96 8.28 -16.61 -7.21
CA ASP A 96 8.21 -18.04 -6.91
C ASP A 96 7.30 -18.73 -7.95
N PRO A 97 7.82 -19.68 -8.75
CA PRO A 97 7.01 -20.43 -9.72
C PRO A 97 5.85 -21.21 -9.09
N ASP A 98 6.00 -21.67 -7.85
CA ASP A 98 4.98 -22.45 -7.12
C ASP A 98 3.92 -21.54 -6.47
N ASN A 99 4.20 -20.24 -6.35
CA ASN A 99 3.30 -19.25 -5.75
C ASN A 99 3.36 -17.90 -6.50
N PRO A 100 2.71 -17.81 -7.68
CA PRO A 100 2.80 -16.62 -8.53
C PRO A 100 2.10 -15.41 -7.90
N MET A 101 2.67 -14.24 -8.17
CA MET A 101 2.11 -12.96 -7.74
C MET A 101 0.71 -12.71 -8.31
N PRO A 102 -0.15 -11.99 -7.57
CA PRO A 102 -1.41 -11.49 -8.11
C PRO A 102 -1.13 -10.45 -9.22
N PRO A 103 -2.14 -10.05 -10.02
CA PRO A 103 -1.96 -9.17 -11.17
C PRO A 103 -1.23 -7.85 -10.88
N GLU A 104 -1.38 -7.32 -9.67
CA GLU A 104 -0.69 -6.12 -9.18
C GLU A 104 0.81 -6.30 -8.96
N GLY A 105 1.29 -7.54 -8.84
CA GLY A 105 2.71 -7.87 -8.79
C GLY A 105 3.36 -7.77 -7.40
N TYR A 106 2.61 -7.49 -6.34
CA TYR A 106 3.16 -7.32 -4.99
C TYR A 106 2.21 -7.76 -3.88
N GLY A 107 2.76 -7.91 -2.67
CA GLY A 107 2.05 -8.09 -1.41
C GLY A 107 2.35 -6.98 -0.41
N LYS A 108 1.37 -6.57 0.38
CA LYS A 108 1.57 -5.58 1.45
C LYS A 108 2.07 -6.24 2.74
N ILE A 109 3.25 -5.85 3.19
CA ILE A 109 3.84 -6.21 4.48
C ILE A 109 3.73 -4.99 5.42
N GLU A 110 3.16 -5.20 6.60
CA GLU A 110 3.00 -4.16 7.62
C GLU A 110 4.17 -4.24 8.61
N LEU A 111 4.77 -3.10 8.94
CA LEU A 111 5.96 -3.04 9.78
C LEU A 111 5.72 -2.21 11.04
N ASN A 112 6.17 -2.76 12.17
CA ASN A 112 6.39 -2.02 13.40
C ASN A 112 7.87 -1.75 13.59
N VAL A 113 8.30 -0.53 13.26
CA VAL A 113 9.70 -0.13 13.31
C VAL A 113 10.02 0.56 14.63
N HIS A 114 11.02 0.03 15.33
CA HIS A 114 11.47 0.51 16.63
C HIS A 114 12.57 1.57 16.50
N SER A 115 12.73 2.39 17.53
CA SER A 115 13.73 3.48 17.57
C SER A 115 15.19 2.97 17.60
N ASN A 116 15.41 1.70 17.93
CA ASN A 116 16.73 1.06 17.88
C ASN A 116 17.14 0.59 16.46
N GLY A 117 16.28 0.78 15.45
CA GLY A 117 16.55 0.34 14.09
C GLY A 117 16.25 -1.15 13.84
N CYS A 118 15.40 -1.75 14.66
CA CYS A 118 14.82 -3.06 14.40
C CYS A 118 13.33 -2.92 14.06
N TYR A 119 12.75 -3.93 13.43
CA TYR A 119 11.33 -3.95 13.11
C TYR A 119 10.77 -5.37 13.17
N THR A 120 9.48 -5.45 13.49
CA THR A 120 8.65 -6.64 13.28
C THR A 120 7.86 -6.43 12.00
N ALA A 121 7.88 -7.42 11.11
CA ALA A 121 7.16 -7.41 9.84
C ALA A 121 6.08 -8.50 9.85
N ALA A 122 4.88 -8.16 9.40
CA ALA A 122 3.76 -9.08 9.23
C ALA A 122 3.37 -9.18 7.75
N ALA A 123 3.49 -10.38 7.18
CA ALA A 123 3.22 -10.62 5.77
C ALA A 123 1.75 -11.05 5.54
N PRO A 124 1.18 -10.77 4.35
CA PRO A 124 -0.24 -10.99 4.13
C PRO A 124 -0.54 -12.48 3.97
N SER A 125 -1.44 -13.00 4.80
CA SER A 125 -1.75 -14.44 4.84
C SER A 125 -2.30 -15.00 3.53
N LYS A 126 -2.89 -14.14 2.67
CA LYS A 126 -3.34 -14.52 1.33
C LYS A 126 -2.20 -14.96 0.41
N LEU A 127 -0.99 -14.43 0.60
CA LEU A 127 0.18 -14.74 -0.23
C LEU A 127 1.14 -15.70 0.45
N VAL A 128 1.34 -15.57 1.76
CA VAL A 128 2.31 -16.39 2.50
C VAL A 128 1.68 -17.36 3.48
N GLY A 129 0.36 -17.48 3.55
CA GLY A 129 -0.31 -18.36 4.51
C GLY A 129 -0.33 -17.82 5.95
N PHE A 130 -0.92 -18.60 6.86
CA PHE A 130 -1.08 -18.22 8.26
C PHE A 130 0.20 -18.43 9.09
N LEU A 131 0.17 -18.06 10.37
CA LEU A 131 1.27 -18.22 11.32
C LEU A 131 1.78 -19.67 11.44
N THR A 132 0.95 -20.65 11.11
CA THR A 132 1.35 -22.05 11.00
C THR A 132 1.01 -22.60 9.62
N LEU A 133 1.78 -23.60 9.19
CA LEU A 133 1.58 -24.35 7.96
C LEU A 133 1.76 -25.84 8.22
N THR A 134 1.26 -26.66 7.30
CA THR A 134 1.54 -28.10 7.30
C THR A 134 2.74 -28.34 6.39
N ASP A 135 3.83 -28.87 6.94
CA ASP A 135 5.04 -29.17 6.17
C ASP A 135 4.87 -30.42 5.30
N THR A 136 5.85 -30.69 4.43
CA THR A 136 5.89 -31.89 3.57
C THR A 136 5.90 -33.22 4.31
N ALA A 137 6.19 -33.22 5.62
CA ALA A 137 6.11 -34.40 6.49
C ALA A 137 4.74 -34.52 7.20
N GLY A 138 3.79 -33.63 6.92
CA GLY A 138 2.46 -33.61 7.50
C GLY A 138 2.37 -32.99 8.90
N ARG A 139 3.40 -32.28 9.36
CA ARG A 139 3.44 -31.66 10.69
C ARG A 139 3.00 -30.22 10.63
N VAL A 140 2.24 -29.78 11.64
CA VAL A 140 1.95 -28.36 11.83
C VAL A 140 3.20 -27.71 12.44
N VAL A 141 3.77 -26.75 11.71
CA VAL A 141 4.98 -26.02 12.10
C VAL A 141 4.74 -24.52 11.99
N THR A 142 5.57 -23.73 12.67
CA THR A 142 5.57 -22.27 12.52
C THR A 142 5.94 -21.89 11.10
N ASN A 143 5.19 -20.96 10.52
CA ASN A 143 5.49 -20.36 9.25
C ASN A 143 6.50 -19.21 9.44
N PRO A 144 7.75 -19.34 8.96
CA PRO A 144 8.80 -18.38 9.26
C PRO A 144 8.61 -17.00 8.63
N VAL A 145 7.80 -16.89 7.56
CA VAL A 145 7.58 -15.61 6.86
C VAL A 145 6.29 -14.91 7.28
N ALA A 146 5.39 -15.58 8.02
CA ALA A 146 4.12 -14.98 8.44
C ALA A 146 4.34 -13.73 9.32
N GLU A 147 5.29 -13.82 10.25
CA GLU A 147 5.76 -12.70 11.06
C GLU A 147 7.25 -12.91 11.39
N PHE A 148 8.07 -11.88 11.24
CA PHE A 148 9.50 -11.97 11.50
C PHE A 148 10.09 -10.65 11.99
N ASP A 149 11.15 -10.76 12.79
CA ASP A 149 11.92 -9.61 13.27
C ASP A 149 13.21 -9.45 12.47
N ALA A 150 13.62 -8.20 12.28
CA ALA A 150 14.92 -7.88 11.69
C ALA A 150 15.43 -6.51 12.15
N CYS A 151 16.67 -6.20 11.78
CA CYS A 151 17.25 -4.89 12.00
C CYS A 151 17.93 -4.38 10.74
N PHE A 152 17.97 -3.05 10.58
CA PHE A 152 18.70 -2.44 9.50
C PHE A 152 20.20 -2.77 9.58
N ASP A 153 20.85 -2.87 8.43
CA ASP A 153 22.31 -2.79 8.36
C ASP A 153 22.78 -1.45 8.97
N PRO A 154 23.57 -1.44 10.06
CA PRO A 154 24.07 -0.22 10.68
C PRO A 154 24.91 0.65 9.74
N HIS A 155 25.41 0.09 8.63
CA HIS A 155 26.19 0.78 7.60
C HIS A 155 25.39 1.13 6.34
N GLY A 156 24.11 0.78 6.28
CA GLY A 156 23.24 1.13 5.16
C GLY A 156 23.04 2.64 5.03
N ASP A 157 23.15 3.14 3.80
CA ASP A 157 22.95 4.57 3.47
C ASP A 157 21.46 4.93 3.28
N ASN A 158 21.17 6.17 2.89
CA ASN A 158 19.82 6.68 2.61
C ASN A 158 19.54 6.91 1.11
N THR A 159 20.35 6.36 0.21
CA THR A 159 20.17 6.51 -1.23
C THR A 159 18.86 5.86 -1.66
N SER A 160 18.03 6.50 -2.49
CA SER A 160 16.77 5.89 -2.97
C SER A 160 17.04 4.56 -3.71
N THR A 161 16.17 3.56 -3.54
CA THR A 161 16.25 2.30 -4.30
C THR A 161 15.67 2.44 -5.71
N GLY A 162 14.78 3.42 -5.93
CA GLY A 162 14.09 3.64 -7.20
C GLY A 162 13.07 2.55 -7.55
N VAL A 163 12.73 1.68 -6.61
CA VAL A 163 11.66 0.68 -6.77
C VAL A 163 10.32 1.38 -6.60
N GLU A 164 9.47 1.25 -7.60
CA GLU A 164 8.11 1.80 -7.61
C GLU A 164 7.16 0.68 -8.07
N PHE A 165 5.97 0.61 -7.47
CA PHE A 165 4.91 -0.33 -7.86
C PHE A 165 3.66 0.44 -8.27
N PRO A 166 2.88 -0.06 -9.26
CA PRO A 166 1.69 0.62 -9.72
C PRO A 166 0.62 0.66 -8.62
N SER A 167 -0.18 1.72 -8.59
CA SER A 167 -1.33 1.84 -7.69
C SER A 167 -2.46 0.89 -8.05
N LEU A 168 -3.27 0.51 -7.06
CA LEU A 168 -4.36 -0.45 -7.23
C LEU A 168 -5.73 0.20 -7.24
N LEU A 169 -6.43 0.13 -8.39
CA LEU A 169 -7.83 0.52 -8.48
C LEU A 169 -8.74 -0.59 -7.95
N ALA A 170 -9.62 -0.23 -7.01
CA ALA A 170 -10.72 -1.06 -6.57
C ALA A 170 -12.06 -0.32 -6.75
N ILE A 171 -13.10 -1.01 -7.24
CA ILE A 171 -14.48 -0.54 -7.15
C ILE A 171 -15.00 -0.96 -5.77
N THR A 172 -15.33 0.02 -4.92
CA THR A 172 -15.70 -0.22 -3.51
C THR A 172 -17.21 -0.19 -3.27
N THR A 173 -18.00 0.26 -4.26
CA THR A 173 -19.45 0.15 -4.20
C THR A 173 -19.87 -1.32 -4.20
N THR A 174 -20.74 -1.69 -3.25
CA THR A 174 -21.26 -3.06 -3.09
C THR A 174 -22.70 -3.22 -3.58
N ALA A 175 -23.47 -2.14 -3.61
CA ALA A 175 -24.83 -2.11 -4.13
C ALA A 175 -25.10 -0.75 -4.80
N LEU A 176 -25.75 -0.77 -5.96
CA LEU A 176 -26.04 0.45 -6.70
C LEU A 176 -27.21 1.21 -6.08
N ARG A 177 -27.20 2.53 -6.26
CA ARG A 177 -28.30 3.41 -5.87
C ARG A 177 -28.52 4.41 -7.01
N PRO A 178 -29.55 4.19 -7.85
CA PRO A 178 -29.90 5.14 -8.87
C PRO A 178 -30.33 6.47 -8.24
N ASP A 179 -30.00 7.59 -8.88
CA ASP A 179 -30.50 8.90 -8.48
C ASP A 179 -31.96 9.11 -8.95
N GLY A 180 -32.49 10.32 -8.75
CA GLY A 180 -33.86 10.67 -9.17
C GLY A 180 -34.09 10.64 -10.69
N GLN A 181 -33.03 10.51 -11.49
CA GLN A 181 -33.05 10.38 -12.95
C GLN A 181 -32.66 8.96 -13.40
N SER A 182 -32.54 8.02 -12.46
CA SER A 182 -32.10 6.65 -12.68
C SER A 182 -30.65 6.50 -13.18
N HIS A 183 -29.79 7.50 -12.98
CA HIS A 183 -28.36 7.35 -13.21
C HIS A 183 -27.69 6.64 -12.03
N VAL A 184 -26.64 5.87 -12.31
CA VAL A 184 -25.84 5.22 -11.28
C VAL A 184 -24.45 5.84 -11.19
N SER A 185 -23.88 5.77 -9.99
CA SER A 185 -22.48 6.08 -9.74
C SER A 185 -21.80 4.97 -8.96
N VAL A 186 -20.50 4.78 -9.16
CA VAL A 186 -19.67 3.89 -8.34
C VAL A 186 -18.56 4.66 -7.65
N GLN A 187 -18.26 4.26 -6.43
CA GLN A 187 -17.05 4.66 -5.71
C GLN A 187 -15.89 3.76 -6.13
N VAL A 188 -14.76 4.40 -6.36
CA VAL A 188 -13.49 3.74 -6.64
C VAL A 188 -12.43 4.23 -5.67
N THR A 189 -11.51 3.38 -5.28
CA THR A 189 -10.33 3.76 -4.50
C THR A 189 -9.09 3.43 -5.30
N CYS A 190 -8.13 4.34 -5.32
CA CYS A 190 -6.78 4.04 -5.79
C CYS A 190 -5.89 3.81 -4.57
N GLY A 191 -5.34 2.62 -4.41
CA GLY A 191 -4.48 2.27 -3.28
C GLY A 191 -3.09 2.88 -3.38
N THR A 192 -2.28 2.63 -2.36
CA THR A 192 -0.85 2.95 -2.34
C THR A 192 -0.14 2.34 -3.56
N GLY A 193 0.76 3.11 -4.15
CA GLY A 193 1.47 2.80 -5.38
C GLY A 193 2.22 4.02 -5.89
N SER A 194 2.53 4.04 -7.18
CA SER A 194 3.14 5.16 -7.89
C SER A 194 2.30 5.54 -9.11
N GLY A 195 2.10 6.83 -9.35
CA GLY A 195 1.45 7.39 -10.52
C GLY A 195 -0.08 7.35 -10.51
N GLY A 196 -0.72 7.01 -9.39
CA GLY A 196 -2.18 6.98 -9.28
C GLY A 196 -2.86 5.95 -10.19
N CYS A 197 -4.17 6.13 -10.38
CA CYS A 197 -5.00 5.28 -11.21
C CYS A 197 -5.65 6.14 -12.30
N HIS A 198 -5.24 5.92 -13.55
CA HIS A 198 -5.74 6.67 -14.71
C HIS A 198 -6.25 5.74 -15.80
N GLY A 199 -7.34 6.12 -16.47
CA GLY A 199 -7.93 5.32 -17.53
C GLY A 199 -9.42 5.59 -17.70
N SER A 200 -10.21 4.53 -17.85
CA SER A 200 -11.67 4.63 -17.95
C SER A 200 -12.42 3.43 -17.38
N VAL A 201 -13.68 3.63 -16.99
CA VAL A 201 -14.64 2.57 -16.68
C VAL A 201 -15.81 2.66 -17.65
N THR A 202 -16.17 1.54 -18.26
CA THR A 202 -17.44 1.39 -19.00
C THR A 202 -18.45 0.65 -18.14
N ALA A 203 -19.68 1.16 -18.07
CA ALA A 203 -20.80 0.49 -17.42
C ALA A 203 -21.83 -0.02 -18.44
N ALA A 204 -22.39 -1.20 -18.21
CA ALA A 204 -23.43 -1.79 -19.05
C ALA A 204 -24.50 -2.52 -18.22
N ALA A 205 -25.76 -2.34 -18.59
CA ALA A 205 -26.93 -3.03 -18.05
C ALA A 205 -27.49 -3.96 -19.14
N GLY A 206 -27.14 -5.26 -19.07
CA GLY A 206 -27.44 -6.20 -20.14
C GLY A 206 -26.80 -5.78 -21.46
N SER A 207 -27.61 -5.47 -22.48
CA SER A 207 -27.14 -4.97 -23.78
C SER A 207 -27.01 -3.43 -23.85
N THR A 208 -27.44 -2.70 -22.82
CA THR A 208 -27.45 -1.23 -22.82
C THR A 208 -26.16 -0.71 -22.21
N THR A 209 -25.35 0.01 -22.98
CA THR A 209 -24.18 0.74 -22.46
C THR A 209 -24.65 2.00 -21.74
N LEU A 210 -24.29 2.13 -20.45
CA LEU A 210 -24.65 3.30 -19.65
C LEU A 210 -23.67 4.47 -19.83
N GLY A 211 -22.49 4.18 -20.36
CA GLY A 211 -21.45 5.15 -20.71
C GLY A 211 -20.05 4.65 -20.38
N THR A 212 -19.06 5.42 -20.84
CA THR A 212 -17.66 5.27 -20.44
C THR A 212 -17.21 6.57 -19.81
N VAL A 213 -16.60 6.48 -18.64
CA VAL A 213 -16.19 7.64 -17.83
C VAL A 213 -14.70 7.54 -17.51
N PRO A 214 -13.97 8.67 -17.48
CA PRO A 214 -12.56 8.65 -17.15
C PRO A 214 -12.34 8.28 -15.68
N ILE A 215 -11.22 7.60 -15.42
CA ILE A 215 -10.65 7.41 -14.10
C ILE A 215 -9.49 8.38 -13.99
N ASP A 216 -9.52 9.22 -12.96
CA ASP A 216 -8.45 10.14 -12.61
C ASP A 216 -8.44 10.25 -11.09
N VAL A 217 -7.71 9.34 -10.45
CA VAL A 217 -7.70 9.19 -8.99
C VAL A 217 -6.27 9.08 -8.51
N ASP A 218 -5.83 10.07 -7.75
CA ASP A 218 -4.51 10.07 -7.10
C ASP A 218 -4.36 8.87 -6.13
N GLU A 219 -3.11 8.52 -5.83
CA GLU A 219 -2.77 7.51 -4.83
C GLU A 219 -3.47 7.76 -3.50
N GLU A 220 -3.95 6.68 -2.90
CA GLU A 220 -4.63 6.67 -1.60
C GLU A 220 -5.88 7.55 -1.54
N GLN A 221 -6.45 7.92 -2.69
CA GLN A 221 -7.70 8.67 -2.79
C GLN A 221 -8.89 7.82 -3.22
N THR A 222 -10.08 8.38 -2.98
CA THR A 222 -11.36 7.83 -3.44
C THR A 222 -11.98 8.75 -4.48
N GLY A 223 -12.45 8.18 -5.58
CA GLY A 223 -13.22 8.85 -6.62
C GLY A 223 -14.68 8.39 -6.64
N THR A 224 -15.54 9.19 -7.24
CA THR A 224 -16.91 8.79 -7.59
C THR A 224 -17.11 8.97 -9.08
N LEU A 225 -17.49 7.89 -9.76
CA LEU A 225 -17.67 7.84 -11.21
C LEU A 225 -19.17 7.76 -11.51
N ALA A 226 -19.75 8.83 -12.04
CA ALA A 226 -21.16 8.93 -12.39
C ALA A 226 -21.39 8.66 -13.87
N PHE A 227 -22.32 7.77 -14.20
CA PHE A 227 -22.59 7.35 -15.58
C PHE A 227 -23.74 8.16 -16.20
N PRO A 228 -23.58 8.65 -17.44
CA PRO A 228 -24.47 9.67 -18.01
C PRO A 228 -25.79 9.13 -18.58
N THR A 229 -25.95 7.82 -18.74
CA THR A 229 -27.17 7.22 -19.30
C THR A 229 -27.97 6.54 -18.19
N PRO A 230 -29.28 6.80 -18.08
CA PRO A 230 -30.13 6.14 -17.09
C PRO A 230 -30.12 4.63 -17.24
N VAL A 231 -30.21 3.92 -16.13
CA VAL A 231 -30.38 2.48 -16.10
C VAL A 231 -31.78 2.13 -16.60
N PRO A 232 -31.94 1.16 -17.52
CA PRO A 232 -33.26 0.71 -17.95
C PRO A 232 -34.10 0.11 -16.81
N ASP A 233 -35.41 0.34 -16.86
CA ASP A 233 -36.36 -0.24 -15.89
C ASP A 233 -36.26 -1.76 -15.83
N GLY A 234 -36.31 -2.32 -14.62
CA GLY A 234 -36.22 -3.77 -14.39
C GLY A 234 -34.81 -4.36 -14.53
N THR A 235 -33.77 -3.54 -14.68
CA THR A 235 -32.38 -4.00 -14.63
C THR A 235 -32.06 -4.62 -13.27
N ALA A 236 -31.57 -5.85 -13.25
CA ALA A 236 -31.19 -6.55 -12.02
C ALA A 236 -29.73 -6.26 -11.58
N GLU A 237 -28.84 -5.99 -12.54
CA GLU A 237 -27.41 -5.78 -12.29
C GLU A 237 -26.77 -4.90 -13.37
N VAL A 238 -25.64 -4.27 -13.01
CA VAL A 238 -24.79 -3.50 -13.93
C VAL A 238 -23.36 -4.03 -13.86
N VAL A 239 -22.74 -4.18 -15.03
CA VAL A 239 -21.37 -4.65 -15.19
C VAL A 239 -20.46 -3.47 -15.47
N PHE A 240 -19.36 -3.38 -14.72
CA PHE A 240 -18.33 -2.35 -14.81
C PHE A 240 -17.03 -2.97 -15.31
N THR A 241 -16.49 -2.45 -16.42
CA THR A 241 -15.22 -2.88 -17.00
C THR A 241 -14.23 -1.73 -16.94
N ALA A 242 -13.17 -1.89 -16.15
CA ALA A 242 -12.10 -0.91 -16.04
C ALA A 242 -11.02 -1.19 -17.09
N THR A 243 -10.52 -0.14 -17.74
CA THR A 243 -9.35 -0.17 -18.62
C THR A 243 -8.41 0.95 -18.17
N LEU A 244 -7.27 0.56 -17.58
CA LEU A 244 -6.29 1.49 -17.04
C LEU A 244 -5.15 1.75 -18.03
N THR A 245 -4.71 3.00 -18.11
CA THR A 245 -3.45 3.41 -18.71
C THR A 245 -2.32 3.40 -17.68
N ASP A 246 -2.66 3.76 -16.43
CA ASP A 246 -1.76 3.79 -15.28
C ASP A 246 -2.43 3.15 -14.07
N GLY A 247 -1.65 2.44 -13.26
CA GLY A 247 -2.14 1.58 -12.19
C GLY A 247 -2.61 0.20 -12.68
N VAL A 248 -3.06 -0.63 -11.74
CA VAL A 248 -3.59 -1.96 -11.98
C VAL A 248 -5.01 -2.04 -11.41
N GLY A 249 -5.92 -2.62 -12.17
CA GLY A 249 -7.35 -2.70 -11.83
C GLY A 249 -7.86 -4.14 -11.80
N PRO A 250 -9.16 -4.33 -11.56
CA PRO A 250 -9.77 -5.65 -11.55
C PRO A 250 -9.54 -6.38 -12.87
N ALA A 251 -8.96 -7.59 -12.81
CA ALA A 251 -8.70 -8.42 -13.99
C ALA A 251 -9.99 -8.93 -14.67
N LYS A 252 -11.14 -8.82 -14.00
CA LYS A 252 -12.45 -9.20 -14.50
C LYS A 252 -13.43 -8.05 -14.27
N PRO A 253 -14.48 -7.94 -15.11
CA PRO A 253 -15.55 -6.99 -14.88
C PRO A 253 -16.19 -7.18 -13.49
N VAL A 254 -16.54 -6.08 -12.84
CA VAL A 254 -17.23 -6.06 -11.56
C VAL A 254 -18.73 -5.98 -11.83
N THR A 255 -19.51 -6.91 -11.29
CA THR A 255 -20.97 -6.92 -11.45
C THR A 255 -21.61 -6.51 -10.12
N LEU A 256 -22.44 -5.47 -10.15
CA LEU A 256 -23.10 -4.95 -8.95
C LEU A 256 -24.62 -5.08 -9.09
N PRO A 257 -25.31 -5.54 -8.03
CA PRO A 257 -26.75 -5.67 -8.05
C PRO A 257 -27.43 -4.29 -7.99
N MET A 258 -28.55 -4.19 -8.68
CA MET A 258 -29.52 -3.12 -8.48
C MET A 258 -30.37 -3.42 -7.24
N PRO A 259 -30.81 -2.38 -6.51
CA PRO A 259 -31.73 -2.58 -5.39
C PRO A 259 -33.06 -3.13 -5.91
N ALA A 260 -33.65 -4.05 -5.15
CA ALA A 260 -34.96 -4.63 -5.44
C ALA A 260 -36.09 -3.61 -5.29
#